data_AF-A0A3D3X3S7-F1
#
_entry.id   AF-A0A3D3X3S7-F1
#
_cell.length_a   1.000
_cell.length_b   1.000
_cell.length_c   1.000
_cell.angle_alpha   90.00
_cell.angle_beta   90.00
_cell.angle_gamma   90.00
#
_symmetry.space_group_name_H-M   'P 1'
#
loop_
_entity.id
_entity.type
_entity.pdbx_description
1 polymer ?
#
loop_
_entity_poly.entity_id
_entity_poly.type
_entity_poly.pdbx_seq_one_letter_code
_entity_poly.pdbx_strand_id
1 'polypeptide(L)'
;DLEPGDVLIIQDPEGGQCAEVTPFNEKGKGDPGLLGISHGSSAIHLQEIISSRGNGSEKLKVGLERRVLDWTDAKSVHLFSTESGPGEEETFEITQKTSCVIVAYGKTMTVEGNSFPPTDLRVFVERSTPYEEREERLPDPLADPRVDLRVNRCTAEAFSVKAGEYIQVIDVMGRECSDFQAFDKRQLDQGLEKGIDVTTTRTLMGLGYPGPGLFSKYYDVDMQPLVEVVQDTVGRHDTFGLACAAKYYEDMGYFGHPNCSDNFNKALTPYGIQPRRGWEAANFFFNTGIDEHNMLISDEPWSRPGDYVLMKALTDLVCVSSACPDDTSPANAWNPTDIHVRVYPGKNSFSKAIATRMTPDADAKMTQGTAFHPRTEALTRNFTEYRGYWLPTCYRNNGAIEEYYACREKAIVTDLSPLRKFEVLGPDAEALMQWTLTRNIRKLAVGQVVYSAMCYPHGGMMDDGTLLRLGKDNFRWIGGDGYGGIWLREEAKRLGYKVWIKSSTDQLHNIAVQGPKCRNILKEIIWTPPTQPSLEEVGWFRFTIGRIGDHNGIPIMVSRT
;
A
#
# COMPACT_ATOMS: atom_id res chain seq x y z
N ASP A 1 -0.40 14.89 -17.00
CA ASP A 1 -0.73 16.17 -17.67
C ASP A 1 0.15 17.27 -17.11
N LEU A 2 0.82 17.96 -18.02
CA LEU A 2 1.86 18.96 -17.79
C LEU A 2 1.48 20.20 -18.60
N GLU A 3 1.62 21.37 -17.98
CA GLU A 3 1.32 22.67 -18.59
C GLU A 3 2.63 23.35 -19.07
N PRO A 4 2.54 24.32 -19.99
CA PRO A 4 3.72 25.08 -20.41
C PRO A 4 4.45 25.73 -19.22
N GLY A 5 5.77 25.61 -19.24
CA GLY A 5 6.70 26.03 -18.19
C GLY A 5 6.94 24.98 -17.09
N ASP A 6 6.12 23.93 -16.98
CA ASP A 6 6.35 22.89 -15.98
C ASP A 6 7.70 22.20 -16.23
N VAL A 7 8.30 21.65 -15.19
CA VAL A 7 9.52 20.83 -15.27
C VAL A 7 9.19 19.40 -14.83
N LEU A 8 9.39 18.45 -15.74
CA LEU A 8 9.26 17.02 -15.47
C LEU A 8 10.62 16.45 -15.11
N ILE A 9 10.76 15.87 -13.92
CA ILE A 9 11.98 15.19 -13.47
C ILE A 9 11.65 13.72 -13.27
N ILE A 10 12.40 12.83 -13.91
CA ILE A 10 12.27 11.39 -13.75
C ILE A 10 13.57 10.87 -13.15
N GLN A 11 13.49 10.10 -12.07
CA GLN A 11 14.64 9.60 -11.32
C GLN A 11 14.57 8.08 -11.19
N ASP A 12 15.72 7.41 -11.35
CA ASP A 12 15.94 6.00 -11.01
C ASP A 12 16.60 5.89 -9.63
N PRO A 13 15.84 5.65 -8.55
CA PRO A 13 16.40 5.70 -7.19
C PRO A 13 17.34 4.53 -6.87
N GLU A 14 17.16 3.39 -7.54
CA GLU A 14 17.87 2.15 -7.22
C GLU A 14 19.02 1.85 -8.20
N GLY A 15 19.03 2.53 -9.34
CA GLY A 15 19.99 2.35 -10.42
C GLY A 15 19.63 1.13 -11.29
N GLY A 16 20.10 1.14 -12.54
CA GLY A 16 19.88 0.05 -13.47
C GLY A 16 18.42 -0.17 -13.90
N GLN A 17 17.51 0.80 -13.68
CA GLN A 17 16.11 0.75 -14.11
C GLN A 17 15.90 1.51 -15.41
N CYS A 18 15.68 0.79 -16.50
CA CYS A 18 15.35 1.43 -17.78
C CYS A 18 13.93 2.02 -17.77
N ALA A 19 13.74 3.15 -18.44
CA ALA A 19 12.45 3.82 -18.56
C ALA A 19 12.11 4.15 -20.02
N GLU A 20 10.82 4.16 -20.35
CA GLU A 20 10.26 4.64 -21.61
C GLU A 20 9.27 5.77 -21.30
N VAL A 21 9.45 6.93 -21.92
CA VAL A 21 8.57 8.11 -21.76
C VAL A 21 7.90 8.40 -23.08
N THR A 22 6.57 8.36 -23.08
CA THR A 22 5.75 8.67 -24.25
C THR A 22 4.96 9.95 -23.99
N PRO A 23 5.40 11.10 -24.51
CA PRO A 23 4.67 12.36 -24.41
C PRO A 23 3.61 12.48 -25.51
N PHE A 24 2.43 12.98 -25.17
CA PHE A 24 1.29 13.16 -26.06
C PHE A 24 0.86 14.63 -26.07
N ASN A 25 0.53 15.14 -27.26
CA ASN A 25 -0.05 16.47 -27.41
C ASN A 25 -1.56 16.47 -27.10
N GLU A 26 -2.19 17.64 -27.11
CA GLU A 26 -3.64 17.79 -26.86
C GLU A 26 -4.55 17.02 -27.82
N LYS A 27 -4.03 16.62 -29.00
CA LYS A 27 -4.77 15.80 -29.97
C LYS A 27 -4.57 14.30 -29.74
N GLY A 28 -3.91 13.92 -28.65
CA GLY A 28 -3.61 12.54 -28.30
C GLY A 28 -2.50 11.89 -29.11
N LYS A 29 -1.73 12.65 -29.91
CA LYS A 29 -0.65 12.08 -30.73
C LYS A 29 0.66 12.05 -29.94
N GLY A 30 1.29 10.86 -29.86
CA GLY A 30 2.57 10.66 -29.18
C GLY A 30 3.77 11.15 -30.00
N ASP A 31 4.55 12.10 -29.47
CA ASP A 31 5.71 12.70 -30.16
C ASP A 31 6.81 13.18 -29.19
N PRO A 32 8.03 12.58 -29.19
CA PRO A 32 9.14 12.96 -28.32
C PRO A 32 9.58 14.42 -28.46
N GLY A 33 9.26 15.09 -29.57
CA GLY A 33 9.52 16.52 -29.76
C GLY A 33 8.86 17.41 -28.71
N LEU A 34 7.80 16.92 -28.04
CA LEU A 34 7.14 17.57 -26.91
C LEU A 34 8.06 17.74 -25.68
N LEU A 35 9.09 16.90 -25.57
CA LEU A 35 10.12 16.96 -24.53
C LEU A 35 11.44 17.57 -25.06
N GLY A 36 11.42 18.24 -26.21
CA GLY A 36 12.60 18.82 -26.84
C GLY A 36 13.52 17.81 -27.53
N ILE A 37 13.08 16.56 -27.73
CA ILE A 37 13.91 15.49 -28.29
C ILE A 37 13.54 15.24 -29.76
N SER A 38 14.52 15.43 -30.64
CA SER A 38 14.34 15.32 -32.10
C SER A 38 14.24 13.87 -32.63
N HIS A 39 14.67 12.89 -31.84
CA HIS A 39 14.70 11.48 -32.22
C HIS A 39 14.03 10.63 -31.15
N GLY A 40 12.99 9.89 -31.53
CA GLY A 40 12.38 8.89 -30.66
C GLY A 40 12.16 7.56 -31.36
N SER A 41 11.95 6.55 -30.55
CA SER A 41 11.67 5.17 -30.97
C SER A 41 10.16 4.92 -30.93
N SER A 42 9.72 3.77 -31.44
CA SER A 42 8.33 3.34 -31.23
C SER A 42 8.12 3.03 -29.74
N ALA A 43 6.96 3.40 -29.19
CA ALA A 43 6.58 3.16 -27.79
C ALA A 43 6.25 1.68 -27.52
N ILE A 44 7.22 0.80 -27.75
CA ILE A 44 7.06 -0.66 -27.72
C ILE A 44 6.70 -1.12 -26.29
N HIS A 45 7.33 -0.56 -25.26
CA HIS A 45 7.10 -1.04 -23.90
C HIS A 45 5.76 -0.60 -23.33
N LEU A 46 5.28 0.60 -23.68
CA LEU A 46 3.92 1.03 -23.42
C LEU A 46 2.90 0.07 -24.06
N GLN A 47 3.12 -0.30 -25.32
CA GLN A 47 2.24 -1.22 -26.05
C GLN A 47 2.26 -2.64 -25.45
N GLU A 48 3.43 -3.13 -25.04
CA GLU A 48 3.60 -4.42 -24.34
C GLU A 48 2.83 -4.44 -23.01
N ILE A 49 2.97 -3.38 -22.19
CA ILE A 49 2.27 -3.29 -20.91
C ILE A 49 0.76 -3.29 -21.11
N ILE A 50 0.24 -2.47 -22.03
CA ILE A 50 -1.20 -2.42 -22.33
C ILE A 50 -1.72 -3.80 -22.79
N SER A 51 -0.89 -4.56 -23.50
CA SER A 51 -1.24 -5.89 -24.00
C SER A 51 -1.19 -7.00 -22.95
N SER A 52 -0.53 -6.78 -21.80
CA SER A 52 -0.26 -7.81 -20.77
C SER A 52 -1.47 -8.28 -19.95
N ARG A 53 -2.65 -7.65 -20.10
CA ARG A 53 -3.94 -8.01 -19.44
C ARG A 53 -3.90 -8.15 -17.90
N GLY A 54 -3.03 -7.40 -17.22
CA GLY A 54 -3.06 -7.25 -15.75
C GLY A 54 -4.02 -6.16 -15.26
N ASN A 55 -4.35 -6.16 -13.97
CA ASN A 55 -5.21 -5.11 -13.38
C ASN A 55 -4.63 -3.70 -13.56
N GLY A 56 -3.30 -3.55 -13.48
CA GLY A 56 -2.61 -2.27 -13.72
C GLY A 56 -2.67 -1.84 -15.19
N SER A 57 -2.53 -2.77 -16.13
CA SER A 57 -2.60 -2.45 -17.57
C SER A 57 -4.00 -2.05 -18.00
N GLU A 58 -5.05 -2.65 -17.42
CA GLU A 58 -6.44 -2.26 -17.71
C GLU A 58 -6.73 -0.85 -17.19
N LYS A 59 -6.29 -0.52 -15.97
CA LYS A 59 -6.39 0.84 -15.41
C LYS A 59 -5.65 1.86 -16.28
N LEU A 60 -4.42 1.55 -16.70
CA LEU A 60 -3.65 2.39 -17.60
C LEU A 60 -4.42 2.62 -18.90
N LYS A 61 -4.88 1.54 -19.54
CA LYS A 61 -5.64 1.60 -20.79
C LYS A 61 -6.89 2.47 -20.68
N VAL A 62 -7.73 2.25 -19.66
CA VAL A 62 -8.92 3.09 -19.41
C VAL A 62 -8.50 4.55 -19.18
N GLY A 63 -7.39 4.79 -18.48
CA GLY A 63 -6.86 6.12 -18.25
C GLY A 63 -6.41 6.84 -19.53
N LEU A 64 -5.83 6.10 -20.49
CA LEU A 64 -5.45 6.60 -21.81
C LEU A 64 -6.69 6.88 -22.68
N GLU A 65 -7.66 5.96 -22.69
CA GLU A 65 -8.91 6.12 -23.44
C GLU A 65 -9.73 7.33 -22.95
N ARG A 66 -9.85 7.50 -21.63
CA ARG A 66 -10.51 8.67 -21.01
C ARG A 66 -9.85 9.99 -21.38
N ARG A 67 -8.52 9.98 -21.58
CA ARG A 67 -7.74 11.16 -21.99
C ARG A 67 -7.59 11.29 -23.50
N VAL A 68 -8.19 10.38 -24.28
CA VAL A 68 -8.14 10.35 -25.75
C VAL A 68 -6.69 10.34 -26.26
N LEU A 69 -5.81 9.57 -25.61
CA LEU A 69 -4.41 9.41 -26.02
C LEU A 69 -4.27 8.20 -26.96
N ASP A 70 -3.63 8.38 -28.11
CA ASP A 70 -3.43 7.34 -29.12
C ASP A 70 -2.00 6.75 -29.04
N TRP A 71 -1.90 5.55 -28.47
CA TRP A 71 -0.64 4.85 -28.24
C TRP A 71 -0.24 3.87 -29.36
N THR A 72 -1.04 3.68 -30.42
CA THR A 72 -0.77 2.62 -31.42
C THR A 72 0.45 2.93 -32.29
N ASP A 73 0.62 4.18 -32.68
CA ASP A 73 1.76 4.66 -33.49
C ASP A 73 2.59 5.72 -32.75
N ALA A 74 2.48 5.75 -31.42
CA ALA A 74 3.17 6.71 -30.58
C ALA A 74 4.69 6.50 -30.59
N LYS A 75 5.42 7.61 -30.51
CA LYS A 75 6.87 7.62 -30.34
C LYS A 75 7.26 7.99 -28.92
N SER A 76 8.33 7.38 -28.43
CA SER A 76 8.83 7.50 -27.06
C SER A 76 10.31 7.84 -27.01
N VAL A 77 10.77 8.18 -25.81
CA VAL A 77 12.17 8.37 -25.44
C VAL A 77 12.53 7.29 -24.42
N HIS A 78 13.67 6.63 -24.61
CA HIS A 78 14.22 5.71 -23.61
C HIS A 78 15.17 6.47 -22.68
N LEU A 79 14.98 6.32 -21.38
CA LEU A 79 15.84 6.89 -20.35
C LEU A 79 16.52 5.76 -19.57
N PHE A 80 17.71 6.07 -19.04
CA PHE A 80 18.54 5.18 -18.25
C PHE A 80 18.93 3.88 -18.96
N SER A 81 19.80 3.11 -18.30
CA SER A 81 20.23 1.80 -18.75
C SER A 81 20.50 0.89 -17.56
N THR A 82 20.82 -0.38 -17.81
CA THR A 82 21.28 -1.30 -16.75
C THR A 82 22.61 -0.88 -16.11
N GLU A 83 23.33 0.09 -16.70
CA GLU A 83 24.57 0.64 -16.15
C GLU A 83 24.34 1.96 -15.38
N SER A 84 23.14 2.52 -15.43
CA SER A 84 22.80 3.78 -14.75
C SER A 84 23.01 3.68 -13.25
N GLY A 85 23.53 4.74 -12.66
CA GLY A 85 23.84 4.83 -11.24
C GLY A 85 22.57 4.99 -10.38
N PRO A 86 22.61 4.63 -9.09
CA PRO A 86 21.51 4.92 -8.18
C PRO A 86 21.33 6.42 -8.00
N GLY A 87 20.09 6.90 -8.17
CA GLY A 87 19.70 8.31 -8.07
C GLY A 87 19.93 9.13 -9.33
N GLU A 88 20.23 8.49 -10.47
CA GLU A 88 20.32 9.16 -11.77
C GLU A 88 18.96 9.75 -12.16
N GLU A 89 18.97 10.94 -12.76
CA GLU A 89 17.77 11.69 -13.09
C GLU A 89 17.86 12.36 -14.46
N GLU A 90 16.71 12.51 -15.10
CA GLU A 90 16.52 13.18 -16.38
C GLU A 90 15.43 14.23 -16.24
N THR A 91 15.67 15.42 -16.81
CA THR A 91 14.84 16.61 -16.60
C THR A 91 14.38 17.19 -17.94
N PHE A 92 13.09 17.49 -18.05
CA PHE A 92 12.46 18.03 -19.25
C PHE A 92 11.68 19.29 -18.93
N GLU A 93 12.00 20.39 -19.63
CA GLU A 93 11.19 21.61 -19.63
C GLU A 93 10.03 21.47 -20.60
N ILE A 94 8.81 21.70 -20.11
CA ILE A 94 7.59 21.55 -20.90
C ILE A 94 7.28 22.87 -21.60
N THR A 95 7.34 22.88 -22.93
CA THR A 95 7.12 24.11 -23.72
C THR A 95 5.68 24.29 -24.20
N GLN A 96 4.92 23.20 -24.21
CA GLN A 96 3.51 23.18 -24.60
C GLN A 96 2.77 22.10 -23.79
N LYS A 97 1.44 22.24 -23.68
CA LYS A 97 0.60 21.30 -22.93
C LYS A 97 0.83 19.85 -23.39
N THR A 98 1.19 19.00 -22.44
CA THR A 98 1.68 17.63 -22.72
C THR A 98 1.15 16.63 -21.69
N SER A 99 0.64 15.50 -22.15
CA SER A 99 0.36 14.35 -21.30
C SER A 99 1.50 13.34 -21.44
N CYS A 100 2.21 13.00 -20.36
CA CYS A 100 3.27 12.00 -20.40
C CYS A 100 2.83 10.67 -19.80
N VAL A 101 3.15 9.58 -20.48
CA VAL A 101 3.06 8.21 -19.95
C VAL A 101 4.48 7.70 -19.75
N ILE A 102 4.79 7.25 -18.54
CA ILE A 102 6.12 6.81 -18.14
C ILE A 102 6.04 5.34 -17.78
N VAL A 103 6.93 4.54 -18.36
CA VAL A 103 6.98 3.10 -18.22
C VAL A 103 8.33 2.69 -17.67
N ALA A 104 8.36 2.10 -16.47
CA ALA A 104 9.51 1.38 -15.95
C ALA A 104 9.49 -0.05 -16.51
N TYR A 105 10.37 -0.38 -17.46
CA TYR A 105 10.40 -1.70 -18.09
C TYR A 105 11.61 -2.51 -17.67
N GLY A 106 11.47 -3.84 -17.72
CA GLY A 106 12.54 -4.77 -17.37
C GLY A 106 12.07 -6.21 -17.47
N LYS A 107 13.01 -7.15 -17.34
CA LYS A 107 12.69 -8.59 -17.36
C LYS A 107 12.40 -9.07 -15.96
N THR A 108 11.44 -9.99 -15.82
CA THR A 108 11.21 -10.69 -14.55
C THR A 108 12.51 -11.33 -14.05
N MET A 109 12.76 -11.18 -12.75
CA MET A 109 13.98 -11.68 -12.15
C MET A 109 14.02 -13.22 -12.17
N THR A 110 15.21 -13.77 -12.41
CA THR A 110 15.46 -15.21 -12.29
C THR A 110 15.87 -15.59 -10.87
N VAL A 111 15.62 -16.84 -10.46
CA VAL A 111 15.87 -17.30 -9.08
C VAL A 111 17.35 -17.27 -8.71
N GLU A 112 18.23 -17.55 -9.67
CA GLU A 112 19.70 -17.47 -9.56
C GLU A 112 20.24 -16.06 -9.33
N GLY A 113 19.42 -15.01 -9.52
CA GLY A 113 19.74 -13.64 -9.08
C GLY A 113 20.79 -12.93 -9.92
N ASN A 114 21.09 -13.38 -11.14
CA ASN A 114 22.08 -12.73 -12.02
C ASN A 114 21.49 -11.60 -12.89
N SER A 115 20.28 -11.14 -12.58
CA SER A 115 19.55 -10.15 -13.36
C SER A 115 19.16 -8.96 -12.48
N PHE A 116 19.16 -7.76 -13.05
CA PHE A 116 18.64 -6.55 -12.42
C PHE A 116 17.11 -6.64 -12.41
N PRO A 117 16.45 -6.78 -11.24
CA PRO A 117 15.00 -6.77 -11.19
C PRO A 117 14.47 -5.38 -11.58
N PRO A 118 13.29 -5.31 -12.21
CA PRO A 118 12.63 -4.03 -12.43
C PRO A 118 12.17 -3.44 -11.09
N THR A 119 12.35 -2.13 -10.95
CA THR A 119 12.11 -1.32 -9.75
C THR A 119 11.33 -0.05 -10.10
N ASP A 120 10.74 0.59 -9.10
CA ASP A 120 9.95 1.80 -9.30
C ASP A 120 10.84 2.98 -9.73
N LEU A 121 10.29 3.85 -10.59
CA LEU A 121 10.85 5.18 -10.87
C LEU A 121 10.18 6.21 -9.96
N ARG A 122 10.87 7.32 -9.70
CA ARG A 122 10.26 8.51 -9.09
C ARG A 122 10.04 9.57 -10.16
N VAL A 123 8.87 10.18 -10.14
CA VAL A 123 8.48 11.23 -11.08
C VAL A 123 8.10 12.46 -10.28
N PHE A 124 8.83 13.55 -10.47
CA PHE A 124 8.51 14.85 -9.92
C PHE A 124 8.03 15.77 -11.03
N VAL A 125 7.07 16.64 -10.69
CA VAL A 125 6.61 17.69 -11.57
C VAL A 125 6.70 18.99 -10.80
N GLU A 126 7.65 19.84 -11.17
CA GLU A 126 7.71 21.21 -10.67
C GLU A 126 6.78 22.05 -11.53
N ARG A 127 5.71 22.58 -10.94
CA ARG A 127 4.72 23.35 -11.68
C ARG A 127 5.22 24.78 -11.92
N SER A 128 5.11 25.28 -13.15
CA SER A 128 5.46 26.68 -13.47
C SER A 128 4.57 27.69 -12.77
N THR A 129 3.30 27.30 -12.67
CA THR A 129 2.31 27.94 -11.83
C THR A 129 2.09 26.97 -10.69
N PRO A 130 2.68 27.21 -9.51
CA PRO A 130 2.37 26.42 -8.33
C PRO A 130 0.85 26.33 -8.25
N TYR A 131 0.34 25.14 -7.94
CA TYR A 131 -1.05 25.04 -7.56
C TYR A 131 -1.29 26.12 -6.49
N GLU A 132 -2.30 26.97 -6.67
CA GLU A 132 -2.92 27.55 -5.48
C GLU A 132 -3.20 26.34 -4.55
N GLU A 133 -3.11 26.50 -3.23
CA GLU A 133 -3.28 25.43 -2.21
C GLU A 133 -4.56 24.55 -2.35
N ARG A 134 -5.34 24.66 -3.43
CA ARG A 134 -6.75 24.37 -3.60
C ARG A 134 -7.13 23.68 -4.93
N GLU A 135 -6.25 22.95 -5.60
CA GLU A 135 -6.76 22.02 -6.60
C GLU A 135 -7.38 20.80 -5.89
N GLU A 136 -8.72 20.81 -5.78
CA GLU A 136 -9.56 19.72 -5.30
C GLU A 136 -9.52 18.50 -6.25
N ARG A 137 -8.34 17.92 -6.45
CA ARG A 137 -8.19 16.81 -7.37
C ARG A 137 -8.56 15.50 -6.68
N LEU A 138 -9.83 15.13 -6.83
CA LEU A 138 -10.30 13.82 -6.41
C LEU A 138 -9.60 12.70 -7.20
N PRO A 139 -9.32 11.55 -6.56
CA PRO A 139 -8.86 10.37 -7.28
C PRO A 139 -9.93 9.91 -8.27
N ASP A 140 -9.49 9.26 -9.36
CA ASP A 140 -10.39 8.59 -10.29
C ASP A 140 -11.33 7.65 -9.52
N PRO A 141 -12.65 7.63 -9.82
CA PRO A 141 -13.58 6.71 -9.17
C PRO A 141 -13.13 5.26 -9.27
N LEU A 142 -13.33 4.49 -8.20
CA LEU A 142 -12.96 3.06 -8.16
C LEU A 142 -13.82 2.21 -9.12
N ALA A 143 -15.02 2.68 -9.41
CA ALA A 143 -15.97 2.21 -10.42
C ALA A 143 -16.92 3.38 -10.75
N ASP A 144 -17.92 3.18 -11.61
CA ASP A 144 -18.94 4.21 -11.83
C ASP A 144 -19.80 4.39 -10.55
N PRO A 145 -19.78 5.58 -9.92
CA PRO A 145 -20.55 5.83 -8.71
C PRO A 145 -22.05 6.03 -9.02
N ARG A 146 -22.92 5.55 -8.12
CA ARG A 146 -24.35 5.88 -8.11
C ARG A 146 -24.60 7.24 -7.45
N VAL A 147 -23.83 7.54 -6.42
CA VAL A 147 -23.83 8.84 -5.72
C VAL A 147 -22.40 9.36 -5.75
N ASP A 148 -22.25 10.63 -6.11
CA ASP A 148 -20.98 11.36 -6.16
C ASP A 148 -21.26 12.75 -5.56
N LEU A 149 -20.93 12.92 -4.28
CA LEU A 149 -21.45 14.00 -3.43
C LEU A 149 -20.30 14.72 -2.74
N ARG A 150 -20.28 16.04 -2.85
CA ARG A 150 -19.38 16.92 -2.08
C ARG A 150 -20.04 17.31 -0.75
N VAL A 151 -19.35 17.08 0.35
CA VAL A 151 -19.69 17.64 1.67
C VAL A 151 -18.81 18.88 1.84
N ASN A 152 -19.41 20.06 1.67
CA ASN A 152 -18.68 21.32 1.78
C ASN A 152 -18.14 21.49 3.21
N ARG A 153 -16.99 22.13 3.35
CA ARG A 153 -16.35 22.43 4.64
C ARG A 153 -17.36 23.00 5.64
N CYS A 154 -17.22 22.57 6.89
CA CYS A 154 -18.08 22.98 7.99
C CYS A 154 -19.57 22.63 7.82
N THR A 155 -19.91 21.63 6.98
CA THR A 155 -21.28 21.13 6.80
C THR A 155 -21.37 19.61 6.97
N ALA A 156 -22.56 19.04 6.77
CA ALA A 156 -22.76 17.61 6.70
C ALA A 156 -23.84 17.29 5.68
N GLU A 157 -23.74 16.12 5.04
CA GLU A 157 -24.73 15.64 4.09
C GLU A 157 -25.18 14.23 4.45
N ALA A 158 -26.48 13.97 4.32
CA ALA A 158 -27.08 12.68 4.59
C ALA A 158 -27.57 12.00 3.31
N PHE A 159 -27.30 10.71 3.17
CA PHE A 159 -27.54 9.95 1.94
C PHE A 159 -28.00 8.53 2.24
N SER A 160 -28.77 7.95 1.30
CA SER A 160 -29.28 6.59 1.41
C SER A 160 -28.40 5.59 0.68
N VAL A 161 -28.20 4.42 1.29
CA VAL A 161 -27.35 3.34 0.79
C VAL A 161 -28.11 2.01 0.87
N LYS A 162 -28.02 1.19 -0.16
CA LYS A 162 -28.63 -0.15 -0.18
C LYS A 162 -27.68 -1.21 0.35
N ALA A 163 -28.24 -2.27 0.94
CA ALA A 163 -27.45 -3.41 1.39
C ALA A 163 -26.57 -3.94 0.24
N GLY A 164 -25.28 -4.13 0.53
CA GLY A 164 -24.27 -4.58 -0.43
C GLY A 164 -23.60 -3.49 -1.25
N GLU A 165 -24.10 -2.24 -1.26
CA GLU A 165 -23.39 -1.10 -1.85
C GLU A 165 -22.15 -0.72 -1.04
N TYR A 166 -21.24 0.03 -1.67
CA TYR A 166 -20.02 0.49 -1.03
C TYR A 166 -20.05 2.01 -0.84
N ILE A 167 -19.61 2.49 0.31
CA ILE A 167 -19.52 3.89 0.70
C ILE A 167 -18.04 4.25 0.77
N GLN A 168 -17.61 5.25 0.01
CA GLN A 168 -16.26 5.79 0.06
C GLN A 168 -16.31 7.20 0.63
N VAL A 169 -15.68 7.40 1.79
CA VAL A 169 -15.47 8.74 2.38
C VAL A 169 -14.03 9.14 2.06
N ILE A 170 -13.86 10.25 1.35
CA ILE A 170 -12.59 10.72 0.79
C ILE A 170 -12.25 12.07 1.41
N ASP A 171 -11.04 12.18 1.91
CA ASP A 171 -10.42 13.46 2.27
C ASP A 171 -9.90 14.15 1.00
N VAL A 172 -10.43 15.34 0.71
CA VAL A 172 -10.25 16.00 -0.58
C VAL A 172 -8.89 16.66 -0.68
N MET A 173 -8.51 17.38 0.37
CA MET A 173 -7.29 18.18 0.41
C MET A 173 -6.25 17.60 1.37
N GLY A 174 -6.54 16.45 1.97
CA GLY A 174 -5.73 15.92 3.06
C GLY A 174 -6.02 16.67 4.34
N ARG A 175 -5.67 16.00 5.43
CA ARG A 175 -5.80 16.46 6.80
C ARG A 175 -7.22 16.78 7.29
N GLU A 176 -8.26 16.71 6.46
CA GLU A 176 -9.64 16.95 6.89
C GLU A 176 -10.21 15.73 7.58
N CYS A 177 -10.84 15.94 8.72
CA CYS A 177 -11.53 14.92 9.47
C CYS A 177 -13.01 14.82 9.09
N SER A 178 -13.57 13.61 9.16
CA SER A 178 -15.00 13.38 8.92
C SER A 178 -15.62 12.58 10.03
N ASP A 179 -16.66 13.12 10.66
CA ASP A 179 -17.54 12.31 11.50
C ASP A 179 -18.52 11.57 10.60
N PHE A 180 -18.67 10.28 10.82
CA PHE A 180 -19.58 9.42 10.07
C PHE A 180 -20.55 8.68 10.99
N GLN A 181 -21.81 8.63 10.57
CA GLN A 181 -22.86 7.90 11.29
C GLN A 181 -23.78 7.20 10.29
N ALA A 182 -24.29 6.03 10.67
CA ALA A 182 -25.16 5.19 9.85
C ALA A 182 -26.26 4.56 10.70
N PHE A 183 -27.46 4.45 10.14
CA PHE A 183 -28.63 3.89 10.80
C PHE A 183 -29.27 2.84 9.90
N ASP A 184 -29.72 1.72 10.47
CA ASP A 184 -30.53 0.75 9.73
C ASP A 184 -31.86 1.40 9.32
N LYS A 185 -32.13 1.43 8.01
CA LYS A 185 -33.32 2.09 7.46
C LYS A 185 -34.61 1.43 7.92
N ARG A 186 -34.65 0.11 8.09
CA ARG A 186 -35.85 -0.61 8.53
C ARG A 186 -36.17 -0.30 9.99
N GLN A 187 -35.15 -0.11 10.81
CA GLN A 187 -35.30 0.34 12.19
C GLN A 187 -35.79 1.80 12.24
N LEU A 188 -35.21 2.69 11.43
CA LEU A 188 -35.69 4.07 11.30
C LEU A 188 -37.14 4.16 10.84
N ASP A 189 -37.54 3.34 9.87
CA ASP A 189 -38.93 3.27 9.38
C ASP A 189 -39.91 2.81 10.49
N GLN A 190 -39.40 2.20 11.57
CA GLN A 190 -40.15 1.83 12.79
C GLN A 190 -40.02 2.87 13.93
N GLY A 191 -39.34 4.00 13.69
CA GLY A 191 -39.08 5.03 14.69
C GLY A 191 -37.95 4.70 15.66
N LEU A 192 -37.08 3.73 15.34
CA LEU A 192 -35.94 3.33 16.15
C LEU A 192 -34.64 3.94 15.59
N GLU A 193 -34.07 4.91 16.31
CA GLU A 193 -32.85 5.63 15.90
C GLU A 193 -31.56 4.98 16.40
N LYS A 194 -31.36 3.72 16.04
CA LYS A 194 -30.15 2.96 16.41
C LYS A 194 -29.09 3.12 15.34
N GLY A 195 -28.16 4.04 15.60
CA GLY A 195 -26.98 4.25 14.78
C GLY A 195 -25.80 3.42 15.24
N ILE A 196 -24.65 3.61 14.60
CA ILE A 196 -23.34 3.17 15.06
C ILE A 196 -23.16 3.59 16.53
N ASP A 197 -22.89 2.60 17.37
CA ASP A 197 -22.54 2.73 18.77
C ASP A 197 -21.06 2.35 18.92
N VAL A 198 -20.25 3.34 19.31
CA VAL A 198 -18.79 3.19 19.35
C VAL A 198 -18.33 2.28 20.48
N THR A 199 -19.09 2.23 21.58
CA THR A 199 -18.77 1.39 22.74
C THR A 199 -18.99 -0.08 22.41
N THR A 200 -20.12 -0.42 21.79
CA THR A 200 -20.45 -1.74 21.29
C THR A 200 -19.44 -2.16 20.23
N THR A 201 -19.13 -1.26 19.30
CA THR A 201 -18.13 -1.51 18.25
C THR A 201 -16.77 -1.88 18.83
N ARG A 202 -16.20 -1.07 19.74
CA ARG A 202 -14.91 -1.39 20.39
C ARG A 202 -14.96 -2.68 21.19
N THR A 203 -16.07 -2.93 21.88
CA THR A 203 -16.25 -4.15 22.69
C THR A 203 -16.23 -5.41 21.82
N LEU A 204 -16.93 -5.39 20.68
CA LEU A 204 -17.01 -6.55 19.79
C LEU A 204 -15.75 -6.73 18.94
N MET A 205 -15.08 -5.64 18.56
CA MET A 205 -13.87 -5.69 17.74
C MET A 205 -12.60 -5.90 18.56
N GLY A 206 -12.60 -5.56 19.85
CA GLY A 206 -11.39 -5.60 20.68
C GLY A 206 -10.31 -4.62 20.23
N LEU A 207 -10.69 -3.59 19.44
CA LEU A 207 -9.82 -2.57 18.87
C LEU A 207 -10.40 -1.19 19.12
N GLY A 208 -9.54 -0.17 19.12
CA GLY A 208 -9.94 1.24 19.25
C GLY A 208 -10.84 1.72 18.10
N TYR A 209 -10.75 1.10 16.93
CA TYR A 209 -11.63 1.30 15.79
C TYR A 209 -11.51 0.11 14.83
N PRO A 210 -12.54 -0.21 14.03
CA PRO A 210 -12.48 -1.23 12.99
C PRO A 210 -11.52 -0.86 11.84
N GLY A 211 -10.92 -1.86 11.23
CA GLY A 211 -10.12 -1.74 9.99
C GLY A 211 -10.32 -2.92 9.05
N PRO A 212 -9.83 -2.87 7.79
CA PRO A 212 -9.96 -3.99 6.86
C PRO A 212 -9.41 -5.31 7.43
N GLY A 213 -10.15 -6.41 7.25
CA GLY A 213 -9.70 -7.74 7.68
C GLY A 213 -10.71 -8.46 8.56
N LEU A 214 -10.24 -8.95 9.72
CA LEU A 214 -11.03 -9.72 10.69
C LEU A 214 -11.96 -8.86 11.55
N PHE A 215 -11.45 -7.73 12.04
CA PHE A 215 -12.13 -6.83 12.97
C PHE A 215 -12.59 -5.57 12.26
N SER A 216 -13.52 -5.75 11.31
CA SER A 216 -13.80 -4.76 10.27
C SER A 216 -15.19 -4.14 10.32
N LYS A 217 -15.97 -4.30 11.40
CA LYS A 217 -17.38 -3.89 11.40
C LYS A 217 -17.68 -2.84 12.46
N TYR A 218 -18.57 -1.92 12.11
CA TYR A 218 -19.26 -1.04 13.05
C TYR A 218 -20.65 -1.60 13.36
N TYR A 219 -21.06 -1.47 14.62
CA TYR A 219 -22.29 -2.06 15.15
C TYR A 219 -23.19 -1.00 15.77
N ASP A 220 -24.49 -1.26 15.78
CA ASP A 220 -25.43 -0.51 16.62
C ASP A 220 -25.43 -1.02 18.08
N VAL A 221 -26.21 -0.35 18.94
CA VAL A 221 -26.35 -0.70 20.36
C VAL A 221 -26.94 -2.10 20.61
N ASP A 222 -27.64 -2.67 19.62
CA ASP A 222 -28.20 -4.03 19.66
C ASP A 222 -27.24 -5.06 19.04
N MET A 223 -25.97 -4.68 18.84
CA MET A 223 -24.92 -5.51 18.25
C MET A 223 -25.24 -5.94 16.81
N GLN A 224 -26.10 -5.22 16.09
CA GLN A 224 -26.35 -5.46 14.67
C GLN A 224 -25.27 -4.77 13.83
N PRO A 225 -24.66 -5.47 12.87
CA PRO A 225 -23.59 -4.89 12.06
C PRO A 225 -24.18 -3.99 10.97
N LEU A 226 -23.70 -2.75 10.87
CA LEU A 226 -24.19 -1.77 9.91
C LEU A 226 -23.31 -1.67 8.67
N VAL A 227 -22.01 -1.49 8.88
CA VAL A 227 -21.02 -1.38 7.81
C VAL A 227 -19.79 -2.24 8.09
N GLU A 228 -19.14 -2.71 7.01
CA GLU A 228 -17.86 -3.41 7.04
C GLU A 228 -16.79 -2.56 6.33
N VAL A 229 -15.69 -2.22 7.00
CA VAL A 229 -14.52 -1.56 6.40
C VAL A 229 -13.82 -2.53 5.45
N VAL A 230 -13.67 -2.10 4.20
CA VAL A 230 -13.10 -2.87 3.09
C VAL A 230 -11.73 -2.32 2.72
N GLN A 231 -11.59 -1.01 2.57
CA GLN A 231 -10.30 -0.37 2.31
C GLN A 231 -10.10 0.81 3.24
N ASP A 232 -8.85 1.02 3.62
CA ASP A 232 -8.42 2.16 4.44
C ASP A 232 -7.04 2.59 3.96
N THR A 233 -6.93 3.83 3.48
CA THR A 233 -5.65 4.37 2.98
C THR A 233 -4.90 5.25 3.97
N VAL A 234 -5.43 5.40 5.19
CA VAL A 234 -4.88 6.26 6.24
C VAL A 234 -4.37 5.42 7.41
N GLY A 235 -5.15 4.44 7.87
CA GLY A 235 -4.77 3.57 8.99
C GLY A 235 -4.85 4.27 10.36
N ARG A 236 -5.51 5.42 10.44
CA ARG A 236 -5.63 6.23 11.67
C ARG A 236 -6.99 6.94 11.70
N HIS A 237 -7.81 6.54 12.66
CA HIS A 237 -9.17 7.01 12.89
C HIS A 237 -9.44 6.99 14.40
N ASP A 238 -10.62 7.39 14.82
CA ASP A 238 -11.03 7.24 16.20
C ASP A 238 -12.51 6.87 16.38
N THR A 239 -12.81 6.31 17.56
CA THR A 239 -14.17 6.11 18.05
C THR A 239 -14.31 6.53 19.53
N PHE A 240 -13.34 7.29 20.06
CA PHE A 240 -13.24 7.73 21.45
C PHE A 240 -13.96 9.06 21.69
N GLY A 241 -13.85 9.99 20.74
CA GLY A 241 -14.49 11.30 20.79
C GLY A 241 -15.93 11.27 20.32
N LEU A 242 -16.71 12.25 20.76
CA LEU A 242 -17.97 12.61 20.08
C LEU A 242 -17.64 13.51 18.90
N ALA A 243 -18.54 13.52 17.91
CA ALA A 243 -18.56 14.59 16.93
C ALA A 243 -18.62 15.94 17.64
N CYS A 244 -17.85 16.92 17.16
CA CYS A 244 -17.74 18.19 17.87
C CYS A 244 -19.13 18.85 18.05
N ALA A 245 -19.29 19.59 19.15
CA ALA A 245 -20.57 20.12 19.61
C ALA A 245 -20.37 21.52 20.17
N ALA A 246 -21.43 22.33 20.17
CA ALA A 246 -21.40 23.70 20.68
C ALA A 246 -20.74 23.82 22.06
N LYS A 247 -21.01 22.87 22.97
CA LYS A 247 -20.40 22.84 24.32
C LYS A 247 -18.87 22.88 24.31
N TYR A 248 -18.22 22.12 23.41
CA TYR A 248 -16.75 22.06 23.36
C TYR A 248 -16.17 23.45 23.07
N TYR A 249 -16.72 24.13 22.07
CA TYR A 249 -16.26 25.45 21.65
C TYR A 249 -16.65 26.55 22.64
N GLU A 250 -17.88 26.53 23.15
CA GLU A 250 -18.37 27.52 24.11
C GLU A 250 -17.57 27.51 25.42
N ASP A 251 -17.22 26.33 25.94
CA ASP A 251 -16.41 26.20 27.16
C ASP A 251 -14.98 26.77 26.96
N MET A 252 -14.48 26.77 25.72
CA MET A 252 -13.21 27.39 25.33
C MET A 252 -13.33 28.89 24.98
N GLY A 253 -14.56 29.44 24.94
CA GLY A 253 -14.85 30.84 24.64
C GLY A 253 -15.21 31.14 23.18
N TYR A 254 -15.34 30.12 22.32
CA TYR A 254 -15.71 30.25 20.90
C TYR A 254 -17.23 30.13 20.71
N PHE A 255 -17.98 31.11 21.20
CA PHE A 255 -19.45 31.11 21.12
C PHE A 255 -19.95 31.14 19.67
N GLY A 256 -20.90 30.27 19.34
CA GLY A 256 -21.51 30.21 18.01
C GLY A 256 -20.66 29.53 16.94
N HIS A 257 -19.54 28.91 17.32
CA HIS A 257 -18.69 28.15 16.41
C HIS A 257 -19.49 27.02 15.72
N PRO A 258 -19.40 26.85 14.38
CA PRO A 258 -20.00 25.71 13.69
C PRO A 258 -19.52 24.38 14.28
N ASN A 259 -20.36 23.34 14.28
CA ASN A 259 -19.99 22.05 14.85
C ASN A 259 -20.69 20.90 14.14
N CYS A 260 -20.08 19.72 14.19
CA CYS A 260 -20.56 18.53 13.50
C CYS A 260 -21.91 18.04 14.04
N SER A 261 -22.15 18.16 15.34
CA SER A 261 -23.40 17.72 15.95
C SER A 261 -24.61 18.51 15.43
N ASP A 262 -24.49 19.83 15.30
CA ASP A 262 -25.52 20.68 14.71
C ASP A 262 -25.63 20.47 13.19
N ASN A 263 -24.53 20.21 12.51
CA ASN A 263 -24.53 19.86 11.10
C ASN A 263 -25.28 18.55 10.83
N PHE A 264 -25.05 17.52 11.66
CA PHE A 264 -25.78 16.26 11.62
C PHE A 264 -27.28 16.47 11.85
N ASN A 265 -27.66 17.26 12.87
CA ASN A 265 -29.06 17.56 13.16
C ASN A 265 -29.79 18.15 11.92
N LYS A 266 -29.14 19.09 11.22
CA LYS A 266 -29.68 19.68 9.98
C LYS A 266 -29.76 18.66 8.86
N ALA A 267 -28.67 17.93 8.60
CA ALA A 267 -28.57 16.97 7.50
C ALA A 267 -29.55 15.79 7.65
N LEU A 268 -29.80 15.33 8.88
CA LEU A 268 -30.66 14.19 9.18
C LEU A 268 -32.16 14.55 9.31
N THR A 269 -32.51 15.84 9.37
CA THR A 269 -33.91 16.30 9.47
C THR A 269 -34.85 15.69 8.41
N PRO A 270 -34.47 15.56 7.11
CA PRO A 270 -35.32 14.94 6.09
C PRO A 270 -35.65 13.46 6.36
N TYR A 271 -34.87 12.79 7.20
CA TYR A 271 -35.06 11.38 7.58
C TYR A 271 -35.82 11.21 8.91
N GLY A 272 -36.27 12.31 9.53
CA GLY A 272 -37.07 12.28 10.75
C GLY A 272 -36.30 11.93 12.03
N ILE A 273 -34.96 11.89 11.96
CA ILE A 273 -34.10 11.60 13.11
C ILE A 273 -34.04 12.83 14.02
N GLN A 274 -34.25 12.63 15.32
CA GLN A 274 -34.31 13.70 16.30
C GLN A 274 -32.93 14.36 16.53
N PRO A 275 -32.91 15.68 16.78
CA PRO A 275 -31.67 16.39 17.04
C PRO A 275 -31.05 15.96 18.37
N ARG A 276 -29.72 15.89 18.42
CA ARG A 276 -28.93 15.58 19.62
C ARG A 276 -27.94 16.70 19.91
N ARG A 277 -27.63 16.93 21.19
CA ARG A 277 -26.63 17.94 21.60
C ARG A 277 -25.19 17.52 21.34
N GLY A 278 -24.96 16.22 21.17
CA GLY A 278 -23.67 15.60 20.88
C GLY A 278 -23.94 14.25 20.22
N TRP A 279 -23.16 13.92 19.20
CA TRP A 279 -23.29 12.67 18.45
C TRP A 279 -22.09 11.77 18.69
N GLU A 280 -22.34 10.48 18.95
CA GLU A 280 -21.32 9.47 18.71
C GLU A 280 -21.14 9.30 17.20
N ALA A 281 -19.91 9.06 16.76
CA ALA A 281 -19.59 8.86 15.35
C ALA A 281 -18.36 7.95 15.18
N ALA A 282 -18.25 7.37 13.99
CA ALA A 282 -16.97 6.90 13.49
C ALA A 282 -16.19 8.12 12.99
N ASN A 283 -15.14 8.50 13.70
CA ASN A 283 -14.39 9.73 13.43
C ASN A 283 -13.24 9.38 12.47
N PHE A 284 -13.49 9.47 11.16
CA PHE A 284 -12.50 9.15 10.16
C PHE A 284 -11.42 10.24 10.08
N PHE A 285 -10.16 9.80 9.92
CA PHE A 285 -8.95 10.60 9.71
C PHE A 285 -8.44 11.31 10.96
N PHE A 286 -9.24 11.42 12.01
CA PHE A 286 -8.80 11.89 13.31
C PHE A 286 -7.58 11.11 13.83
N ASN A 287 -6.50 11.83 14.11
CA ASN A 287 -5.32 11.30 14.77
C ASN A 287 -5.42 11.51 16.29
N THR A 288 -6.36 10.80 16.91
CA THR A 288 -6.51 10.78 18.36
C THR A 288 -6.14 9.41 18.93
N GLY A 289 -5.83 9.37 20.23
CA GLY A 289 -5.49 8.13 20.91
C GLY A 289 -5.53 8.27 22.42
N ILE A 290 -5.49 7.13 23.12
CA ILE A 290 -5.27 7.09 24.56
C ILE A 290 -3.83 6.65 24.80
N ASP A 291 -3.03 7.48 25.48
CA ASP A 291 -1.63 7.18 25.80
C ASP A 291 -1.49 6.29 27.05
N GLU A 292 -0.25 5.94 27.42
CA GLU A 292 0.06 5.15 28.61
C GLU A 292 -0.34 5.82 29.94
N HIS A 293 -0.64 7.12 29.93
CA HIS A 293 -1.10 7.89 31.08
C HIS A 293 -2.63 7.98 31.14
N ASN A 294 -3.35 7.32 30.24
CA ASN A 294 -4.81 7.38 30.07
C ASN A 294 -5.32 8.76 29.64
N MET A 295 -4.48 9.54 28.94
CA MET A 295 -4.88 10.83 28.39
C MET A 295 -5.38 10.65 26.95
N LEU A 296 -6.52 11.29 26.64
CA LEU A 296 -6.94 11.47 25.25
C LEU A 296 -6.06 12.53 24.61
N ILE A 297 -5.22 12.10 23.67
CA ILE A 297 -4.35 12.96 22.87
C ILE A 297 -4.94 13.16 21.48
N SER A 298 -4.61 14.30 20.87
CA SER A 298 -4.96 14.64 19.49
C SER A 298 -3.76 15.28 18.81
N ASP A 299 -3.59 15.00 17.52
CA ASP A 299 -2.52 15.53 16.69
C ASP A 299 -3.03 15.70 15.24
N GLU A 300 -2.22 16.25 14.35
CA GLU A 300 -2.58 16.44 12.95
C GLU A 300 -2.95 15.09 12.29
N PRO A 301 -4.05 15.04 11.52
CA PRO A 301 -4.43 13.86 10.75
C PRO A 301 -3.34 13.40 9.76
N TRP A 302 -3.26 12.08 9.53
CA TRP A 302 -2.28 11.48 8.61
C TRP A 302 -2.75 11.43 7.15
N SER A 303 -4.01 11.75 6.90
CA SER A 303 -4.62 11.72 5.57
C SER A 303 -3.96 12.72 4.62
N ARG A 304 -3.83 12.30 3.36
CA ARG A 304 -3.36 13.11 2.23
C ARG A 304 -4.51 13.39 1.27
N PRO A 305 -4.38 14.37 0.36
CA PRO A 305 -5.36 14.57 -0.70
C PRO A 305 -5.71 13.25 -1.41
N GLY A 306 -6.98 12.90 -1.43
CA GLY A 306 -7.52 11.70 -2.05
C GLY A 306 -7.45 10.42 -1.21
N ASP A 307 -6.92 10.47 0.01
CA ASP A 307 -7.02 9.33 0.93
C ASP A 307 -8.49 9.08 1.33
N TYR A 308 -8.83 7.82 1.61
CA TYR A 308 -10.21 7.41 1.84
C TYR A 308 -10.36 6.20 2.74
N VAL A 309 -11.58 6.05 3.26
CA VAL A 309 -12.11 4.80 3.82
C VAL A 309 -13.22 4.29 2.91
N LEU A 310 -13.14 3.03 2.50
CA LEU A 310 -14.18 2.33 1.74
C LEU A 310 -14.86 1.31 2.65
N MET A 311 -16.18 1.41 2.77
CA MET A 311 -17.01 0.52 3.56
C MET A 311 -18.04 -0.18 2.68
N LYS A 312 -18.52 -1.35 3.10
CA LYS A 312 -19.67 -2.04 2.52
C LYS A 312 -20.86 -1.95 3.46
N ALA A 313 -22.01 -1.54 2.95
CA ALA A 313 -23.26 -1.56 3.70
C ALA A 313 -23.75 -3.01 3.89
N LEU A 314 -24.03 -3.40 5.13
CA LEU A 314 -24.50 -4.75 5.47
C LEU A 314 -26.02 -4.86 5.54
N THR A 315 -26.70 -3.72 5.56
CA THR A 315 -28.16 -3.56 5.52
C THR A 315 -28.50 -2.31 4.69
N ASP A 316 -29.78 -2.01 4.51
CA ASP A 316 -30.20 -0.72 3.94
C ASP A 316 -29.96 0.37 4.99
N LEU A 317 -29.26 1.44 4.63
CA LEU A 317 -28.80 2.46 5.56
C LEU A 317 -29.26 3.87 5.16
N VAL A 318 -29.46 4.70 6.19
CA VAL A 318 -29.32 6.16 6.08
C VAL A 318 -27.99 6.53 6.73
N CYS A 319 -27.13 7.21 5.98
CA CYS A 319 -25.80 7.63 6.45
C CYS A 319 -25.70 9.15 6.47
N VAL A 320 -24.77 9.67 7.26
CA VAL A 320 -24.36 11.08 7.27
C VAL A 320 -22.85 11.17 7.43
N SER A 321 -22.22 12.10 6.72
CA SER A 321 -20.81 12.46 6.88
C SER A 321 -20.69 13.97 7.04
N SER A 322 -19.83 14.44 7.96
CA SER A 322 -19.46 15.86 8.09
C SER A 322 -18.11 16.15 7.44
N ALA A 323 -17.91 17.40 7.05
CA ALA A 323 -16.58 18.01 6.97
C ALA A 323 -16.40 18.83 8.26
N CYS A 324 -15.51 18.37 9.13
CA CYS A 324 -15.40 18.87 10.50
C CYS A 324 -14.97 20.35 10.51
N PRO A 325 -15.69 21.24 11.22
CA PRO A 325 -15.32 22.65 11.25
C PRO A 325 -14.20 22.96 12.24
N ASP A 326 -13.63 21.99 12.96
CA ASP A 326 -12.67 22.28 14.02
C ASP A 326 -11.41 22.96 13.47
N ASP A 327 -11.20 24.20 13.89
CA ASP A 327 -9.99 24.99 13.64
C ASP A 327 -9.31 25.41 14.95
N THR A 328 -9.76 24.85 16.08
CA THR A 328 -9.32 25.23 17.43
C THR A 328 -8.34 24.22 18.04
N SER A 329 -8.20 23.05 17.43
CA SER A 329 -7.30 21.97 17.84
C SER A 329 -6.44 21.50 16.65
N PRO A 330 -5.47 20.58 16.85
CA PRO A 330 -4.72 19.97 15.76
C PRO A 330 -5.56 19.21 14.72
N ALA A 331 -6.83 18.92 15.00
CA ALA A 331 -7.75 18.39 14.00
C ALA A 331 -7.80 19.32 12.78
N ASN A 332 -8.02 18.74 11.60
CA ASN A 332 -8.05 19.47 10.33
C ASN A 332 -6.77 20.27 10.00
N ALA A 333 -5.67 20.06 10.75
CA ALA A 333 -4.51 20.93 10.76
C ALA A 333 -4.88 22.43 10.80
N TRP A 334 -5.86 22.79 11.64
CA TRP A 334 -6.38 24.15 11.80
C TRP A 334 -6.97 24.80 10.54
N ASN A 335 -7.21 24.02 9.47
CA ASN A 335 -7.73 24.53 8.20
C ASN A 335 -8.82 23.60 7.64
N PRO A 336 -10.08 23.76 8.09
CA PRO A 336 -11.20 22.96 7.59
C PRO A 336 -11.36 23.03 6.07
N THR A 337 -11.39 21.86 5.44
CA THR A 337 -11.61 21.67 4.00
C THR A 337 -12.81 20.76 3.75
N ASP A 338 -12.95 20.29 2.52
CA ASP A 338 -14.11 19.52 2.10
C ASP A 338 -13.91 18.02 2.29
N ILE A 339 -15.02 17.29 2.43
CA ILE A 339 -15.07 15.83 2.32
C ILE A 339 -15.80 15.46 1.02
N HIS A 340 -15.48 14.31 0.45
CA HIS A 340 -16.23 13.74 -0.66
C HIS A 340 -16.78 12.37 -0.32
N VAL A 341 -17.98 12.09 -0.78
CA VAL A 341 -18.63 10.79 -0.59
C VAL A 341 -19.02 10.21 -1.93
N ARG A 342 -18.60 8.96 -2.18
CA ARG A 342 -19.08 8.14 -3.29
C ARG A 342 -19.84 6.93 -2.79
N VAL A 343 -20.91 6.57 -3.50
CA VAL A 343 -21.60 5.28 -3.29
C VAL A 343 -21.52 4.45 -4.56
N TYR A 344 -20.92 3.27 -4.47
CA TYR A 344 -20.80 2.35 -5.60
C TYR A 344 -21.85 1.24 -5.54
N PRO A 345 -22.44 0.87 -6.68
CA PRO A 345 -23.36 -0.27 -6.76
C PRO A 345 -22.75 -1.57 -6.22
N GLY A 346 -23.56 -2.38 -5.54
CA GLY A 346 -23.12 -3.67 -4.96
C GLY A 346 -22.76 -4.77 -5.97
N LYS A 347 -22.95 -4.51 -7.28
CA LYS A 347 -22.42 -5.38 -8.36
C LYS A 347 -20.89 -5.28 -8.49
N ASN A 348 -20.30 -4.20 -7.98
CA ASN A 348 -18.85 -4.03 -7.98
C ASN A 348 -18.24 -4.89 -6.88
N SER A 349 -16.98 -5.27 -7.06
CA SER A 349 -16.20 -6.01 -6.07
C SER A 349 -14.89 -5.28 -5.82
N PHE A 350 -14.62 -4.96 -4.56
CA PHE A 350 -13.38 -4.34 -4.11
C PHE A 350 -12.68 -5.25 -3.11
N SER A 351 -11.39 -5.50 -3.34
CA SER A 351 -10.58 -6.31 -2.45
C SER A 351 -10.33 -5.59 -1.13
N LYS A 352 -10.31 -6.36 -0.03
CA LYS A 352 -9.89 -5.84 1.26
C LYS A 352 -8.44 -5.39 1.18
N ALA A 353 -8.12 -4.19 1.65
CA ALA A 353 -6.74 -3.70 1.63
C ALA A 353 -6.51 -2.53 2.60
N ILE A 354 -5.33 -2.46 3.19
CA ILE A 354 -4.84 -1.34 3.98
C ILE A 354 -3.71 -0.69 3.19
N ALA A 355 -3.68 0.63 3.06
CA ALA A 355 -2.53 1.26 2.43
C ALA A 355 -1.36 1.35 3.41
N THR A 356 -0.15 1.11 2.90
CA THR A 356 1.10 1.35 3.64
C THR A 356 1.99 2.26 2.82
N ARG A 357 2.64 3.19 3.50
CA ARG A 357 3.68 4.06 2.93
C ARG A 357 5.00 3.68 3.60
N MET A 358 6.00 3.33 2.81
CA MET A 358 7.29 2.88 3.33
C MET A 358 8.12 4.04 3.90
N THR A 359 8.01 5.22 3.31
CA THR A 359 8.57 6.49 3.82
C THR A 359 7.49 7.56 3.87
N PRO A 360 7.71 8.69 4.58
CA PRO A 360 6.81 9.83 4.53
C PRO A 360 6.51 10.29 3.10
N ASP A 361 7.46 10.27 2.17
CA ASP A 361 7.20 10.75 0.80
C ASP A 361 6.76 9.65 -0.18
N ALA A 362 6.57 8.40 0.29
CA ALA A 362 6.18 7.29 -0.59
C ALA A 362 4.69 7.35 -0.93
N ASP A 363 4.36 6.87 -2.14
CA ASP A 363 2.99 6.57 -2.54
C ASP A 363 2.39 5.46 -1.68
N ALA A 364 1.07 5.52 -1.53
CA ALA A 364 0.30 4.53 -0.80
C ALA A 364 0.24 3.21 -1.58
N LYS A 365 0.78 2.12 -1.01
CA LYS A 365 0.66 0.77 -1.58
C LYS A 365 -0.39 -0.03 -0.82
N MET A 366 -1.42 -0.47 -1.52
CA MET A 366 -2.50 -1.29 -0.93
C MET A 366 -2.00 -2.70 -0.60
N THR A 367 -2.45 -3.25 0.53
CA THR A 367 -2.21 -4.66 0.88
C THR A 367 -2.63 -5.59 -0.25
N GLN A 368 -1.81 -6.59 -0.54
CA GLN A 368 -2.05 -7.55 -1.61
C GLN A 368 -1.93 -9.00 -1.14
N GLY A 369 -2.48 -9.93 -1.91
CA GLY A 369 -2.20 -11.35 -1.72
C GLY A 369 -0.79 -11.71 -2.21
N THR A 370 -0.14 -12.67 -1.57
CA THR A 370 1.05 -13.31 -2.13
C THR A 370 0.67 -14.27 -3.26
N ALA A 371 1.65 -14.82 -4.01
CA ALA A 371 1.39 -15.89 -4.97
C ALA A 371 0.74 -17.15 -4.35
N PHE A 372 0.86 -17.33 -3.02
CA PHE A 372 0.26 -18.44 -2.30
C PHE A 372 -1.13 -18.13 -1.71
N HIS A 373 -1.55 -16.86 -1.73
CA HIS A 373 -2.82 -16.41 -1.16
C HIS A 373 -4.04 -17.19 -1.70
N PRO A 374 -4.18 -17.47 -3.02
CA PRO A 374 -5.31 -18.25 -3.52
C PRO A 374 -5.40 -19.68 -2.95
N ARG A 375 -4.26 -20.24 -2.51
CA ARG A 375 -4.22 -21.56 -1.87
C ARG A 375 -4.55 -21.47 -0.39
N THR A 376 -4.08 -20.44 0.30
CA THR A 376 -4.31 -20.28 1.75
C THR A 376 -5.72 -19.77 2.05
N GLU A 377 -6.32 -18.93 1.20
CA GLU A 377 -7.68 -18.42 1.36
C GLU A 377 -8.74 -19.52 1.25
N ALA A 378 -8.44 -20.59 0.51
CA ALA A 378 -9.28 -21.78 0.44
C ALA A 378 -9.30 -22.57 1.77
N LEU A 379 -8.28 -22.41 2.61
CA LEU A 379 -8.09 -23.17 3.85
C LEU A 379 -8.52 -22.40 5.10
N THR A 380 -8.55 -21.07 5.04
CA THR A 380 -8.95 -20.22 6.16
C THR A 380 -9.58 -18.91 5.71
N ARG A 381 -10.36 -18.29 6.59
CA ARG A 381 -10.80 -16.89 6.44
C ARG A 381 -10.07 -15.97 7.41
N ASN A 382 -9.16 -16.51 8.24
CA ASN A 382 -8.46 -15.79 9.27
C ASN A 382 -7.15 -15.24 8.70
N PHE A 383 -7.20 -13.99 8.26
CA PHE A 383 -6.06 -13.27 7.71
C PHE A 383 -5.73 -12.05 8.56
N THR A 384 -4.43 -11.77 8.68
CA THR A 384 -3.92 -10.50 9.18
C THR A 384 -3.13 -9.81 8.08
N GLU A 385 -3.09 -8.49 8.17
CA GLU A 385 -2.14 -7.68 7.43
C GLU A 385 -0.75 -7.90 8.04
N TYR A 386 0.26 -8.12 7.19
CA TYR A 386 1.65 -8.10 7.58
C TYR A 386 2.50 -7.48 6.47
N ARG A 387 2.93 -6.23 6.70
CA ARG A 387 3.90 -5.49 5.85
C ARG A 387 3.50 -5.45 4.36
N GLY A 388 2.27 -5.09 4.07
CA GLY A 388 1.68 -4.97 2.75
C GLY A 388 1.09 -6.27 2.19
N TYR A 389 0.99 -7.35 2.96
CA TYR A 389 0.42 -8.61 2.47
C TYR A 389 -0.59 -9.25 3.42
N TRP A 390 -1.56 -9.96 2.84
CA TRP A 390 -2.51 -10.78 3.58
C TRP A 390 -1.95 -12.17 3.89
N LEU A 391 -1.68 -12.44 5.18
CA LEU A 391 -1.19 -13.74 5.66
C LEU A 391 -2.19 -14.45 6.57
N PRO A 392 -2.29 -15.79 6.49
CA PRO A 392 -3.16 -16.55 7.37
C PRO A 392 -2.60 -16.58 8.80
N THR A 393 -3.45 -16.37 9.80
CA THR A 393 -3.06 -16.45 11.23
C THR A 393 -3.26 -17.84 11.83
N CYS A 394 -4.26 -18.58 11.34
CA CYS A 394 -4.49 -19.97 11.69
C CYS A 394 -5.36 -20.67 10.64
N TYR A 395 -5.23 -21.99 10.53
CA TYR A 395 -6.09 -22.81 9.67
C TYR A 395 -7.25 -23.45 10.46
N ARG A 396 -8.40 -23.66 9.82
CA ARG A 396 -9.64 -24.05 10.53
C ARG A 396 -9.58 -25.41 11.23
N ASN A 397 -8.82 -26.33 10.66
CA ASN A 397 -8.85 -27.73 11.09
C ASN A 397 -7.92 -27.99 12.28
N ASN A 398 -6.97 -27.10 12.54
CA ASN A 398 -5.86 -27.31 13.46
C ASN A 398 -5.62 -26.00 14.21
N GLY A 399 -5.60 -26.02 15.55
CA GLY A 399 -5.29 -24.83 16.34
C GLY A 399 -3.79 -24.54 16.40
N ALA A 400 -3.41 -23.35 16.87
CA ALA A 400 -2.01 -22.94 17.03
C ALA A 400 -1.14 -23.96 17.81
N ILE A 401 -1.74 -24.66 18.79
CA ILE A 401 -1.05 -25.71 19.56
C ILE A 401 -0.70 -26.91 18.67
N GLU A 402 -1.62 -27.37 17.83
CA GLU A 402 -1.37 -28.50 16.95
C GLU A 402 -0.38 -28.13 15.84
N GLU A 403 -0.48 -26.92 15.28
CA GLU A 403 0.50 -26.38 14.33
C GLU A 403 1.90 -26.30 14.95
N TYR A 404 2.01 -25.90 16.23
CA TYR A 404 3.26 -25.93 16.98
C TYR A 404 3.85 -27.35 17.07
N TYR A 405 3.06 -28.35 17.50
CA TYR A 405 3.53 -29.74 17.56
C TYR A 405 3.86 -30.29 16.17
N ALA A 406 3.10 -29.91 15.13
CA ALA A 406 3.40 -30.28 13.75
C ALA A 406 4.76 -29.72 13.31
N CYS A 407 5.11 -28.48 13.69
CA CYS A 407 6.43 -27.92 13.42
C CYS A 407 7.54 -28.69 14.14
N ARG A 408 7.31 -29.10 15.40
CA ARG A 408 8.28 -29.82 16.23
C ARG A 408 8.50 -31.28 15.79
N GLU A 409 7.44 -31.97 15.35
CA GLU A 409 7.43 -33.44 15.17
C GLU A 409 7.20 -33.89 13.72
N LYS A 410 6.65 -33.00 12.87
CA LYS A 410 6.26 -33.29 11.49
C LYS A 410 6.85 -32.23 10.54
N ALA A 411 5.99 -31.47 9.88
CA ALA A 411 6.35 -30.30 9.10
C ALA A 411 5.19 -29.30 9.08
N ILE A 412 5.52 -28.02 8.89
CA ILE A 412 4.58 -26.93 8.61
C ILE A 412 5.02 -26.17 7.36
N VAL A 413 4.11 -25.38 6.81
CA VAL A 413 4.37 -24.48 5.70
C VAL A 413 4.04 -23.06 6.14
N THR A 414 4.96 -22.13 5.90
CA THR A 414 4.80 -20.72 6.25
C THR A 414 5.12 -19.85 5.05
N ASP A 415 4.22 -18.93 4.72
CA ASP A 415 4.46 -17.93 3.69
C ASP A 415 5.32 -16.80 4.25
N LEU A 416 6.55 -16.70 3.75
CA LEU A 416 7.53 -15.68 4.11
C LEU A 416 7.75 -14.69 2.96
N SER A 417 6.85 -14.66 1.98
CA SER A 417 6.91 -13.70 0.87
C SER A 417 7.00 -12.25 1.33
N PRO A 418 6.36 -11.82 2.44
CA PRO A 418 6.43 -10.42 2.88
C PRO A 418 7.80 -9.94 3.34
N LEU A 419 8.74 -10.85 3.63
CA LEU A 419 10.11 -10.47 3.94
C LEU A 419 10.74 -9.74 2.76
N ARG A 420 11.42 -8.63 3.05
CA ARG A 420 11.98 -7.71 2.07
C ARG A 420 13.24 -8.30 1.48
N LYS A 421 13.30 -8.31 0.15
CA LYS A 421 14.40 -8.90 -0.62
C LYS A 421 15.09 -7.79 -1.37
N PHE A 422 16.41 -7.72 -1.22
CA PHE A 422 17.27 -6.78 -1.92
C PHE A 422 18.41 -7.53 -2.58
N GLU A 423 18.54 -7.38 -3.89
CA GLU A 423 19.70 -7.83 -4.65
C GLU A 423 20.81 -6.78 -4.52
N VAL A 424 21.96 -7.18 -4.01
CA VAL A 424 23.13 -6.34 -3.79
C VAL A 424 24.18 -6.77 -4.81
N LEU A 425 24.31 -5.98 -5.87
CA LEU A 425 25.02 -6.32 -7.10
C LEU A 425 26.16 -5.33 -7.35
N GLY A 426 27.35 -5.82 -7.69
CA GLY A 426 28.45 -4.96 -8.12
C GLY A 426 29.76 -5.23 -7.37
N PRO A 427 30.88 -4.68 -7.86
CA PRO A 427 32.23 -5.01 -7.38
C PRO A 427 32.45 -4.73 -5.89
N ASP A 428 31.72 -3.76 -5.31
CA ASP A 428 31.84 -3.40 -3.89
C ASP A 428 30.75 -4.04 -3.00
N ALA A 429 29.95 -4.97 -3.53
CA ALA A 429 28.85 -5.60 -2.79
C ALA A 429 29.33 -6.31 -1.51
N GLU A 430 30.42 -7.09 -1.58
CA GLU A 430 30.97 -7.75 -0.39
C GLU A 430 31.42 -6.72 0.67
N ALA A 431 32.03 -5.62 0.25
CA ALA A 431 32.52 -4.58 1.14
C ALA A 431 31.36 -3.86 1.86
N LEU A 432 30.29 -3.53 1.12
CA LEU A 432 29.08 -2.95 1.69
C LEU A 432 28.43 -3.89 2.71
N MET A 433 28.24 -5.17 2.36
CA MET A 433 27.64 -6.14 3.27
C MET A 433 28.53 -6.41 4.49
N GLN A 434 29.86 -6.42 4.32
CA GLN A 434 30.80 -6.54 5.44
C GLN A 434 30.74 -5.33 6.39
N TRP A 435 30.45 -4.14 5.86
CA TRP A 435 30.32 -2.92 6.64
C TRP A 435 29.02 -2.87 7.45
N THR A 436 27.90 -3.25 6.82
CA THR A 436 26.55 -3.07 7.39
C THR A 436 26.07 -4.23 8.27
N LEU A 437 26.71 -5.40 8.19
CA LEU A 437 26.33 -6.59 8.93
C LEU A 437 27.34 -6.96 10.02
N THR A 438 26.83 -7.53 11.11
CA THR A 438 27.66 -7.96 12.25
C THR A 438 28.49 -9.23 12.00
N ARG A 439 28.17 -10.00 10.95
CA ARG A 439 28.92 -11.19 10.56
C ARG A 439 30.14 -10.84 9.68
N ASN A 440 31.15 -11.70 9.71
CA ASN A 440 32.29 -11.59 8.80
C ASN A 440 31.92 -12.16 7.42
N ILE A 441 31.45 -11.29 6.53
CA ILE A 441 30.97 -11.62 5.19
C ILE A 441 32.12 -12.07 4.27
N ARG A 442 33.36 -11.61 4.52
CA ARG A 442 34.54 -12.07 3.75
C ARG A 442 34.80 -13.57 3.90
N LYS A 443 34.32 -14.20 4.98
CA LYS A 443 34.42 -15.65 5.21
C LYS A 443 33.29 -16.46 4.59
N LEU A 444 32.27 -15.80 4.04
CA LEU A 444 31.12 -16.45 3.44
C LEU A 444 31.48 -16.91 2.02
N ALA A 445 31.46 -18.21 1.74
CA ALA A 445 31.71 -18.74 0.41
C ALA A 445 30.48 -18.61 -0.50
N VAL A 446 30.69 -18.60 -1.82
CA VAL A 446 29.59 -18.69 -2.79
C VAL A 446 28.76 -19.96 -2.52
N GLY A 447 27.43 -19.84 -2.55
CA GLY A 447 26.51 -20.91 -2.18
C GLY A 447 26.19 -20.99 -0.69
N GLN A 448 26.72 -20.08 0.15
CA GLN A 448 26.40 -20.01 1.57
C GLN A 448 25.34 -18.96 1.89
N VAL A 449 24.64 -19.22 2.99
CA VAL A 449 23.72 -18.32 3.66
C VAL A 449 24.30 -17.95 5.02
N VAL A 450 23.97 -16.78 5.56
CA VAL A 450 24.26 -16.47 6.96
C VAL A 450 23.15 -15.63 7.56
N TYR A 451 22.76 -15.94 8.81
CA TYR A 451 21.91 -15.06 9.59
C TYR A 451 22.75 -13.96 10.25
N SER A 452 22.33 -12.71 10.08
CA SER A 452 23.04 -11.55 10.62
C SER A 452 22.06 -10.47 11.08
N ALA A 453 22.51 -9.64 12.01
CA ALA A 453 21.90 -8.34 12.27
C ALA A 453 22.53 -7.30 11.33
N MET A 454 21.70 -6.39 10.85
CA MET A 454 22.08 -5.14 10.19
C MET A 454 22.04 -4.02 11.24
N CYS A 455 23.10 -3.23 11.29
CA CYS A 455 23.27 -2.23 12.35
C CYS A 455 23.61 -0.86 11.79
N TYR A 456 23.20 0.16 12.53
CA TYR A 456 23.74 1.51 12.41
C TYR A 456 25.21 1.55 12.89
N PRO A 457 25.97 2.62 12.55
CA PRO A 457 27.37 2.76 12.98
C PRO A 457 27.57 2.76 14.50
N HIS A 458 26.55 3.18 15.27
CA HIS A 458 26.57 3.15 16.73
C HIS A 458 26.22 1.77 17.33
N GLY A 459 26.03 0.75 16.50
CA GLY A 459 25.74 -0.63 16.92
C GLY A 459 24.27 -0.93 17.23
N GLY A 460 23.36 0.04 17.08
CA GLY A 460 21.93 -0.20 17.20
C GLY A 460 21.44 -1.09 16.05
N MET A 461 20.67 -2.12 16.39
CA MET A 461 20.09 -3.03 15.40
C MET A 461 18.97 -2.32 14.63
N MET A 462 19.08 -2.34 13.31
CA MET A 462 18.07 -1.80 12.38
C MET A 462 17.13 -2.90 11.92
N ASP A 463 17.70 -4.02 11.49
CA ASP A 463 16.98 -5.15 10.88
C ASP A 463 17.77 -6.44 11.15
N ASP A 464 17.13 -7.59 11.01
CA ASP A 464 17.80 -8.89 10.94
C ASP A 464 17.26 -9.73 9.81
N GLY A 465 18.08 -10.68 9.38
CA GLY A 465 17.76 -11.43 8.19
C GLY A 465 18.86 -12.38 7.76
N THR A 466 18.66 -12.90 6.55
CA THR A 466 19.61 -13.80 5.91
C THR A 466 20.29 -13.12 4.73
N LEU A 467 21.61 -13.27 4.64
CA LEU A 467 22.38 -12.91 3.47
C LEU A 467 22.75 -14.18 2.71
N LEU A 468 22.38 -14.25 1.43
CA LEU A 468 22.81 -15.30 0.51
C LEU A 468 23.96 -14.76 -0.35
N ARG A 469 25.07 -15.51 -0.44
CA ARG A 469 26.16 -15.20 -1.39
C ARG A 469 25.95 -16.00 -2.67
N LEU A 470 25.39 -15.34 -3.70
CA LEU A 470 25.05 -15.94 -5.00
C LEU A 470 26.26 -16.01 -5.93
N GLY A 471 27.17 -15.04 -5.81
CA GLY A 471 28.39 -14.99 -6.59
C GLY A 471 29.51 -14.23 -5.87
N LYS A 472 30.56 -13.88 -6.61
CA LYS A 472 31.66 -13.06 -6.07
C LYS A 472 31.14 -11.68 -5.64
N ASP A 473 30.39 -11.05 -6.54
CA ASP A 473 29.92 -9.66 -6.51
C ASP A 473 28.37 -9.60 -6.53
N ASN A 474 27.71 -10.67 -6.07
CA ASN A 474 26.26 -10.85 -6.13
C ASN A 474 25.76 -11.46 -4.81
N PHE A 475 24.93 -10.71 -4.09
CA PHE A 475 24.35 -11.10 -2.81
C PHE A 475 22.85 -10.80 -2.79
N ARG A 476 22.11 -11.52 -1.95
CA ARG A 476 20.70 -11.23 -1.66
C ARG A 476 20.49 -11.10 -0.16
N TRP A 477 20.04 -9.93 0.27
CA TRP A 477 19.58 -9.69 1.63
C TRP A 477 18.08 -9.98 1.72
N ILE A 478 17.67 -10.78 2.70
CA ILE A 478 16.28 -11.06 3.03
C ILE A 478 16.06 -10.66 4.48
N GLY A 479 15.40 -9.52 4.70
CA GLY A 479 15.16 -8.91 6.02
C GLY A 479 13.69 -8.59 6.28
N GLY A 480 13.40 -8.04 7.46
CA GLY A 480 12.05 -7.68 7.87
C GLY A 480 11.61 -6.32 7.33
N ASP A 481 12.53 -5.36 7.23
CA ASP A 481 12.19 -3.96 6.99
C ASP A 481 12.52 -3.44 5.58
N GLY A 482 11.63 -2.58 5.04
CA GLY A 482 11.83 -1.95 3.73
C GLY A 482 12.93 -0.89 3.75
N TYR A 483 13.13 -0.24 4.91
CA TYR A 483 14.13 0.79 5.08
C TYR A 483 15.57 0.27 4.95
N GLY A 484 15.80 -1.04 5.16
CA GLY A 484 17.12 -1.66 4.98
C GLY A 484 17.71 -1.43 3.57
N GLY A 485 16.87 -1.37 2.54
CA GLY A 485 17.32 -1.03 1.18
C GLY A 485 17.77 0.41 1.03
N ILE A 486 17.07 1.37 1.67
CA ILE A 486 17.45 2.78 1.68
C ILE A 486 18.79 2.93 2.41
N TRP A 487 18.89 2.36 3.60
CA TRP A 487 20.11 2.40 4.41
C TRP A 487 21.34 1.89 3.64
N LEU A 488 21.21 0.74 2.97
CA LEU A 488 22.31 0.19 2.16
C LEU A 488 22.73 1.13 1.03
N ARG A 489 21.80 1.83 0.37
CA ARG A 489 22.11 2.81 -0.69
C ARG A 489 22.77 4.06 -0.13
N GLU A 490 22.29 4.56 1.01
CA GLU A 490 22.89 5.71 1.69
C GLU A 490 24.33 5.43 2.09
N GLU A 491 24.60 4.24 2.67
CA GLU A 491 25.95 3.84 3.05
C GLU A 491 26.84 3.58 1.83
N ALA A 492 26.31 2.97 0.77
CA ALA A 492 27.05 2.82 -0.49
C ALA A 492 27.49 4.17 -1.06
N LYS A 493 26.57 5.15 -1.10
CA LYS A 493 26.86 6.52 -1.54
C LYS A 493 27.88 7.19 -0.63
N ARG A 494 27.72 7.10 0.70
CA ARG A 494 28.62 7.70 1.69
C ARG A 494 30.05 7.14 1.59
N LEU A 495 30.18 5.85 1.28
CA LEU A 495 31.46 5.16 1.16
C LEU A 495 32.05 5.22 -0.25
N GLY A 496 31.31 5.74 -1.24
CA GLY A 496 31.74 5.81 -2.64
C GLY A 496 31.83 4.43 -3.32
N TYR A 497 31.00 3.48 -2.89
CA TYR A 497 30.99 2.11 -3.42
C TYR A 497 30.20 2.02 -4.72
N LYS A 498 30.75 1.27 -5.69
CA LYS A 498 30.07 0.90 -6.93
C LYS A 498 29.26 -0.38 -6.70
N VAL A 499 28.02 -0.18 -6.28
CA VAL A 499 27.07 -1.26 -5.96
C VAL A 499 25.64 -0.78 -6.20
N TRP A 500 24.81 -1.67 -6.75
CA TRP A 500 23.38 -1.48 -6.93
C TRP A 500 22.63 -2.29 -5.87
N ILE A 501 21.64 -1.68 -5.25
CA ILE A 501 20.78 -2.32 -4.26
C ILE A 501 19.37 -2.27 -4.80
N LYS A 502 18.91 -3.38 -5.38
CA LYS A 502 17.63 -3.45 -6.09
C LYS A 502 16.59 -4.26 -5.31
N SER A 503 15.41 -3.69 -5.15
CA SER A 503 14.26 -4.33 -4.52
C SER A 503 13.77 -5.48 -5.38
N SER A 504 13.60 -6.67 -4.80
CA SER A 504 13.14 -7.88 -5.50
C SER A 504 11.98 -8.59 -4.78
N THR A 505 11.37 -7.94 -3.79
CA THR A 505 10.30 -8.53 -2.96
C THR A 505 9.11 -9.03 -3.79
N ASP A 506 8.63 -8.21 -4.74
CA ASP A 506 7.52 -8.58 -5.63
C ASP A 506 7.94 -9.53 -6.77
N GLN A 507 9.25 -9.74 -6.96
CA GLN A 507 9.78 -10.64 -7.98
C GLN A 507 9.91 -12.09 -7.48
N LEU A 508 10.13 -12.27 -6.17
CA LEU A 508 10.29 -13.58 -5.55
C LEU A 508 9.39 -13.77 -4.33
N HIS A 509 8.45 -14.69 -4.47
CA HIS A 509 7.71 -15.24 -3.34
C HIS A 509 8.54 -16.29 -2.60
N ASN A 510 8.38 -16.35 -1.28
CA ASN A 510 9.18 -17.19 -0.40
C ASN A 510 8.27 -18.05 0.46
N ILE A 511 8.49 -19.36 0.45
CA ILE A 511 7.72 -20.32 1.26
C ILE A 511 8.68 -21.20 2.04
N ALA A 512 8.49 -21.26 3.36
CA ALA A 512 9.27 -22.09 4.24
C ALA A 512 8.54 -23.40 4.54
N VAL A 513 9.26 -24.52 4.41
CA VAL A 513 8.80 -25.82 4.91
C VAL A 513 9.68 -26.20 6.10
N GLN A 514 9.11 -26.15 7.30
CA GLN A 514 9.85 -26.26 8.55
C GLN A 514 9.45 -27.52 9.33
N GLY A 515 10.39 -28.11 10.06
CA GLY A 515 10.18 -29.29 10.90
C GLY A 515 10.98 -30.52 10.47
N PRO A 516 11.09 -31.55 11.31
CA PRO A 516 12.00 -32.68 11.09
C PRO A 516 11.72 -33.48 9.81
N LYS A 517 10.49 -33.41 9.25
CA LYS A 517 10.11 -34.11 8.02
C LYS A 517 10.27 -33.28 6.75
N CYS A 518 10.59 -31.98 6.85
CA CYS A 518 10.58 -31.08 5.69
C CYS A 518 11.47 -31.55 4.55
N ARG A 519 12.69 -32.00 4.86
CA ARG A 519 13.65 -32.47 3.86
C ARG A 519 13.13 -33.66 3.06
N ASN A 520 12.43 -34.60 3.69
CA ASN A 520 11.90 -35.76 2.97
C ASN A 520 10.77 -35.34 2.03
N ILE A 521 9.89 -34.44 2.48
CA ILE A 521 8.83 -33.86 1.65
C ILE A 521 9.42 -33.13 0.44
N LEU A 522 10.43 -32.28 0.66
CA LEU A 522 11.04 -31.49 -0.41
C LEU A 522 11.75 -32.38 -1.46
N LYS A 523 12.35 -33.52 -1.07
CA LYS A 523 12.98 -34.45 -2.02
C LYS A 523 12.03 -35.03 -3.04
N GLU A 524 10.77 -35.24 -2.66
CA GLU A 524 9.77 -35.83 -3.55
C GLU A 524 9.31 -34.84 -4.63
N ILE A 525 9.49 -33.54 -4.41
CA ILE A 525 8.94 -32.48 -5.27
C ILE A 525 10.01 -31.63 -5.94
N ILE A 526 11.28 -31.70 -5.53
CA ILE A 526 12.34 -30.84 -6.06
C ILE A 526 13.37 -31.68 -6.79
N TRP A 527 13.50 -31.38 -8.08
CA TRP A 527 14.58 -31.87 -8.91
C TRP A 527 15.74 -30.87 -8.92
N THR A 528 16.98 -31.38 -8.85
CA THR A 528 18.20 -30.59 -8.98
C THR A 528 19.02 -31.13 -10.15
N PRO A 529 19.63 -30.26 -10.99
CA PRO A 529 20.52 -30.72 -12.05
C PRO A 529 21.80 -31.33 -11.46
N PRO A 530 22.51 -32.23 -12.17
CA PRO A 530 23.73 -32.88 -11.69
C PRO A 530 24.88 -31.93 -11.32
N THR A 531 24.82 -30.67 -11.79
CA THR A 531 25.79 -29.62 -11.49
C THR A 531 25.52 -28.89 -10.16
N GLN A 532 24.41 -29.19 -9.50
CA GLN A 532 23.98 -28.58 -8.24
C GLN A 532 23.87 -29.65 -7.15
N PRO A 533 24.15 -29.32 -5.88
CA PRO A 533 23.93 -30.26 -4.78
C PRO A 533 22.48 -30.72 -4.73
N SER A 534 22.28 -32.03 -4.60
CA SER A 534 20.97 -32.60 -4.29
C SER A 534 20.50 -32.14 -2.91
N LEU A 535 19.19 -32.23 -2.63
CA LEU A 535 18.64 -31.84 -1.33
C LEU A 535 19.22 -32.62 -0.13
N GLU A 536 19.80 -33.79 -0.36
CA GLU A 536 20.54 -34.55 0.65
C GLU A 536 21.86 -33.90 1.01
N GLU A 537 22.54 -33.40 -0.01
CA GLU A 537 23.88 -32.82 0.05
C GLU A 537 23.85 -31.35 0.51
N VAL A 538 22.72 -30.66 0.41
CA VAL A 538 22.57 -29.29 0.91
C VAL A 538 22.84 -29.25 2.42
N GLY A 539 24.01 -28.68 2.76
CA GLY A 539 24.45 -28.45 4.12
C GLY A 539 23.63 -27.40 4.87
N TRP A 540 23.86 -27.28 6.18
CA TRP A 540 23.29 -26.19 6.96
C TRP A 540 23.85 -24.83 6.50
N PHE A 541 23.00 -23.81 6.42
CA PHE A 541 23.33 -22.49 5.88
C PHE A 541 23.92 -22.54 4.45
N ARG A 542 23.31 -23.35 3.59
CA ARG A 542 23.64 -23.50 2.16
C ARG A 542 22.36 -23.43 1.33
N PHE A 543 22.49 -23.20 0.04
CA PHE A 543 21.37 -23.28 -0.90
C PHE A 543 21.75 -24.04 -2.18
N THR A 544 20.73 -24.45 -2.93
CA THR A 544 20.85 -25.09 -4.25
C THR A 544 19.81 -24.52 -5.21
N ILE A 545 20.07 -24.61 -6.51
CA ILE A 545 19.12 -24.27 -7.57
C ILE A 545 18.45 -25.55 -8.06
N GLY A 546 17.14 -25.54 -8.17
CA GLY A 546 16.36 -26.68 -8.61
C GLY A 546 15.09 -26.28 -9.36
N ARG A 547 14.23 -27.26 -9.60
CA ARG A 547 12.93 -27.11 -10.22
C ARG A 547 11.88 -27.93 -9.48
N ILE A 548 10.65 -27.44 -9.43
CA ILE A 548 9.51 -28.21 -8.92
C ILE A 548 9.12 -29.27 -9.94
N GLY A 549 9.06 -30.53 -9.53
CA GLY A 549 8.78 -31.67 -10.39
C GLY A 549 10.05 -32.21 -11.03
N ASP A 550 10.29 -31.89 -12.30
CA ASP A 550 11.41 -32.40 -13.09
C ASP A 550 12.22 -31.29 -13.78
N HIS A 551 13.08 -31.66 -14.73
CA HIS A 551 13.94 -30.74 -15.49
C HIS A 551 13.18 -29.67 -16.31
N ASN A 552 11.89 -29.86 -16.59
CA ASN A 552 11.02 -28.88 -17.25
C ASN A 552 10.18 -28.06 -16.25
N GLY A 553 10.29 -28.38 -14.96
CA GLY A 553 9.56 -27.76 -13.86
C GLY A 553 9.86 -26.28 -13.61
N ILE A 554 9.10 -25.67 -12.69
CA ILE A 554 9.26 -24.25 -12.33
C ILE A 554 10.58 -24.05 -11.58
N PRO A 555 11.46 -23.12 -12.00
CA PRO A 555 12.74 -22.88 -11.34
C PRO A 555 12.55 -22.31 -9.93
N ILE A 556 13.35 -22.81 -8.99
CA ILE A 556 13.34 -22.40 -7.59
C ILE A 556 14.77 -22.39 -7.01
N MET A 557 14.94 -21.62 -5.94
CA MET A 557 16.11 -21.70 -5.05
C MET A 557 15.66 -22.29 -3.72
N VAL A 558 16.42 -23.26 -3.21
CA VAL A 558 16.13 -23.90 -1.92
C VAL A 558 17.30 -23.67 -0.99
N SER A 559 17.05 -22.96 0.11
CA SER A 559 18.02 -22.82 1.19
C SER A 559 17.68 -23.74 2.36
N ARG A 560 18.72 -24.16 3.08
CA ARG A 560 18.60 -24.79 4.40
C ARG A 560 19.22 -23.85 5.41
N THR A 561 18.40 -23.27 6.28
CA THR A 561 18.77 -22.23 7.24
C THR A 561 18.33 -22.55 8.65
#